data_AF-A0AAE2ZKE0-F1
#
_entry.id   AF-A0AAE2ZKE0-F1
#
_cell.length_a   1.000
_cell.length_b   1.000
_cell.length_c   1.000
_cell.angle_alpha   90.00
_cell.angle_beta   90.00
_cell.angle_gamma   90.00
#
_symmetry.space_group_name_H-M   'P 1'
#
loop_
_entity.id
_entity.type
_entity.pdbx_description
1 polymer ?
#
loop_
_entity_poly.entity_id
_entity_poly.type
_entity_poly.pdbx_seq_one_letter_code
_entity_poly.pdbx_strand_id
1 'polypeptide(L)' 'MAKATTIKIKLVSTADTGYFYVAKKNSRTMTEKMVKTKYDPVVKKHVEFKEAKIK' A
#
# COMPACT_ATOMS: atom_id res chain seq x y z
N MET A 1 -22.01 6.19 -12.77
CA MET A 1 -20.64 5.90 -13.25
C MET A 1 -20.11 4.67 -12.54
N ALA A 2 -19.72 3.63 -13.27
CA ALA A 2 -19.06 2.47 -12.68
C ALA A 2 -17.67 2.88 -12.18
N LYS A 3 -17.39 2.73 -10.89
CA LYS A 3 -16.03 2.93 -10.34
C LYS A 3 -15.09 1.92 -11.01
N ALA A 4 -13.91 2.38 -11.39
CA ALA A 4 -12.86 1.54 -11.97
C ALA A 4 -12.58 0.35 -11.04
N THR A 5 -12.56 -0.86 -11.61
CA THR A 5 -12.39 -2.11 -10.85
C THR A 5 -11.02 -2.17 -10.17
N THR A 6 -9.99 -1.56 -10.77
CA THR A 6 -8.62 -1.54 -10.24
C THR A 6 -8.20 -0.12 -9.92
N ILE A 7 -7.76 0.11 -8.68
CA ILE A 7 -7.32 1.40 -8.15
C ILE A 7 -5.82 1.31 -7.83
N LYS A 8 -5.08 2.39 -8.09
CA LYS A 8 -3.69 2.51 -7.61
C LYS A 8 -3.70 2.93 -6.14
N ILE A 9 -2.94 2.22 -5.32
CA ILE A 9 -2.80 2.49 -3.89
C ILE A 9 -1.32 2.68 -3.54
N LYS A 10 -1.06 3.41 -2.45
CA LYS A 10 0.26 3.47 -1.83
C LYS A 10 0.30 2.52 -0.65
N LEU A 11 1.41 1.81 -0.50
CA LEU A 11 1.72 1.03 0.69
C LEU A 11 2.80 1.83 1.42
N VAL A 12 2.46 2.40 2.57
CA VAL A 12 3.34 3.27 3.37
C VAL A 12 4.00 2.44 4.47
N SER A 13 5.32 2.58 4.61
CA SER A 13 6.09 1.92 5.68
C SER A 13 5.61 2.37 7.05
N THR A 14 5.40 1.42 7.98
CA THR A 14 5.08 1.75 9.38
C THR A 14 6.29 2.20 10.19
N ALA A 15 7.48 2.24 9.59
CA ALA A 15 8.70 2.73 10.24
C ALA A 15 8.93 4.24 10.04
N ASP A 16 7.91 4.98 9.58
CA ASP A 16 7.91 6.44 9.42
C ASP A 16 9.08 7.01 8.59
N THR A 17 9.63 6.19 7.69
CA THR A 17 10.77 6.56 6.83
C THR A 17 10.38 7.39 5.61
N GLY A 18 9.08 7.60 5.40
CA GLY A 18 8.53 8.23 4.19
C GLY A 18 8.60 7.34 2.94
N TYR A 19 9.16 6.14 3.04
CA TYR A 19 9.23 5.21 1.91
C TYR A 19 7.87 4.54 1.66
N PHE A 20 7.49 4.44 0.38
CA PHE A 20 6.25 3.81 -0.02
C PHE A 20 6.40 3.01 -1.32
N TYR A 21 5.63 1.95 -1.43
CA TYR A 21 5.44 1.22 -2.68
C TYR A 21 4.14 1.65 -3.36
N VAL A 22 4.13 1.65 -4.69
CA VAL A 22 2.91 1.78 -5.47
C VAL A 22 2.42 0.38 -5.84
N ALA A 23 1.15 0.12 -5.58
CA ALA A 23 0.50 -1.15 -5.94
C ALA A 23 -0.85 -0.89 -6.60
N LYS A 24 -1.38 -1.91 -7.28
CA LYS A 24 -2.74 -1.93 -7.80
C LYS A 24 -3.58 -2.83 -6.91
N LYS A 25 -4.80 -2.39 -6.59
CA LYS A 25 -5.77 -3.15 -5.79
C LYS A 25 -7.10 -3.19 -6.52
N ASN A 26 -7.75 -4.36 -6.52
CA ASN A 26 -9.12 -4.48 -6.99
C ASN A 26 -10.07 -4.08 -5.86
N SER A 27 -10.78 -2.96 -6.02
CA SER A 27 -11.65 -2.44 -4.96
C SER A 27 -12.97 -3.19 -4.81
N ARG A 28 -13.29 -4.11 -5.74
CA ARG A 28 -14.50 -4.95 -5.68
C ARG A 28 -14.27 -6.23 -4.90
N THR A 29 -13.10 -6.84 -5.05
CA THR A 29 -12.77 -8.11 -4.35
C THR A 29 -12.02 -7.87 -3.04
N MET A 30 -11.23 -6.80 -2.95
CA MET A 30 -10.50 -6.45 -1.74
C MET A 30 -11.05 -5.14 -1.17
N THR A 31 -11.96 -5.26 -0.20
CA THR A 31 -12.60 -4.13 0.46
C THR A 31 -11.78 -3.59 1.64
N GLU A 32 -11.08 -4.47 2.37
CA GLU A 32 -10.27 -4.11 3.54
C GLU A 32 -8.93 -3.48 3.18
N LYS A 33 -8.31 -2.75 4.12
CA LYS A 33 -6.98 -2.14 3.92
C LYS A 33 -5.92 -3.23 3.82
N MET A 34 -5.11 -3.17 2.77
CA MET A 34 -4.01 -4.11 2.57
C MET A 34 -2.87 -3.81 3.55
N VAL A 35 -2.44 -4.84 4.28
CA VAL A 35 -1.21 -4.85 5.09
C VAL A 35 -0.27 -5.90 4.51
N LYS A 36 0.97 -5.52 4.23
CA LYS A 36 1.99 -6.45 3.73
C LYS A 36 3.34 -6.16 4.38
N THR A 37 4.02 -7.21 4.80
CA THR A 37 5.42 -7.10 5.21
C THR A 37 6.29 -6.99 3.95
N LYS A 38 7.04 -5.90 3.83
CA LYS A 38 7.98 -5.66 2.73
C LYS A 38 9.28 -5.11 3.25
N TYR A 39 10.33 -5.17 2.44
CA TYR A 39 11.61 -4.56 2.75
C TYR A 39 11.50 -3.03 2.69
N ASP A 40 11.96 -2.35 3.74
CA ASP A 40 12.20 -0.92 3.74
C ASP A 40 13.71 -0.67 3.55
N PRO A 41 14.14 -0.03 2.44
CA PRO A 41 15.55 0.22 2.17
C PRO A 41 16.19 1.24 3.11
N VAL A 42 15.39 2.06 3.81
CA VAL A 42 15.88 3.07 4.75
C VAL A 42 16.25 2.41 6.08
N VAL A 43 15.38 1.54 6.62
CA VAL A 43 15.63 0.78 7.87
C VAL A 43 16.44 -0.50 7.62
N LYS A 44 16.54 -0.93 6.35
CA LYS A 44 17.18 -2.17 5.91
C LYS A 44 16.57 -3.43 6.52
N LYS A 45 15.27 -3.41 6.81
CA LYS A 45 14.53 -4.51 7.44
C LYS A 45 13.18 -4.70 6.78
N HIS A 46 12.62 -5.90 6.95
CA HIS A 46 11.24 -6.16 6.59
C HIS A 46 10.31 -5.58 7.66
N VAL A 47 9.46 -4.65 7.25
CA VAL A 47 8.50 -3.97 8.12
C VAL A 47 7.11 -4.07 7.51
N GLU A 48 6.09 -3.81 8.31
CA GLU A 48 4.73 -3.75 7.81
C GLU A 48 4.52 -2.50 6.96
N PHE A 49 3.82 -2.66 5.84
CA PHE A 49 3.37 -1.56 5.02
C PHE A 49 1.85 -1.54 4.99
N LYS A 50 1.26 -0.37 5.25
CA LYS A 50 -0.19 -0.16 5.31
C LYS A 50 -0.69 0.61 4.10
N GLU A 51 -1.87 0.23 3.60
CA GLU A 51 -2.52 0.91 2.50
C GLU A 51 -2.94 2.35 2.83
N ALA A 52 -2.55 3.27 1.97
CA ALA A 52 -2.96 4.67 1.93
C ALA A 52 -3.43 5.06 0.52
N LYS A 53 -4.29 6.07 0.44
CA LYS A 53 -4.77 6.59 -0.84
C LYS A 53 -3.65 7.32 -1.57
N ILE A 54 -3.56 7.10 -2.88
CA ILE A 54 -2.82 8.01 -3.76
C ILE A 54 -3.68 9.27 -3.94
N LYS A 55 -3.13 10.44 -3.68
CA LYS A 55 -3.75 11.73 -4.03
C LYS A 55 -3.48 12.02 -5.50
#